data_AF-A0A534W7I0-F1
#
_entry.id   AF-A0A534W7I0-F1
#
_cell.length_a   1.000
_cell.length_b   1.000
_cell.length_c   1.000
_cell.angle_alpha   90.00
_cell.angle_beta   90.00
_cell.angle_gamma   90.00
#
_symmetry.space_group_name_H-M   'P 1'
#
loop_
_entity.id
_entity.type
_entity.pdbx_description
1 polymer ?
#
loop_
_entity_poly.entity_id
_entity_poly.type
_entity_poly.pdbx_seq_one_letter_code
_entity_poly.pdbx_strand_id
1 'polypeptide(L)' 'KMRWGLGFMLTSRELPLGPNPRTFGHGGWGGSLGFADLDARVSWAYIMNKMSPGTTGDTRAAGILAALYGSL' A
#
# COMPACT_ATOMS: atom_id res chain seq x y z
N LYS A 1 -9.39 8.95 -6.87
CA LYS A 1 -8.19 9.65 -7.37
C LYS A 1 -7.08 9.52 -6.33
N MET A 2 -5.83 9.81 -6.69
CA MET A 2 -4.73 9.84 -5.70
C MET A 2 -5.02 10.91 -4.63
N ARG A 3 -4.78 10.57 -3.36
CA ARG A 3 -4.97 11.46 -2.20
C ARG A 3 -3.67 11.58 -1.44
N TRP A 4 -3.41 12.78 -0.91
CA TRP A 4 -2.19 13.10 -0.20
C TRP A 4 -2.50 13.66 1.18
N GLY A 5 -1.71 13.26 2.16
CA GLY A 5 -1.57 13.92 3.45
C GLY A 5 -0.29 14.78 3.46
N LEU A 6 0.35 14.90 4.63
CA LEU A 6 1.64 15.58 4.76
C LEU A 6 2.79 14.66 4.32
N GLY A 7 2.92 14.43 3.00
CA GLY A 7 3.97 13.60 2.40
C GLY A 7 3.65 12.11 2.25
N PHE A 8 2.47 11.68 2.71
CA PHE A 8 2.00 10.29 2.58
C PHE A 8 0.88 10.18 1.55
N MET A 9 0.90 9.10 0.77
CA MET A 9 -0.25 8.63 0.01
C MET A 9 -1.32 8.18 1.00
N LEU A 10 -2.54 8.69 0.84
CA LEU A 10 -3.70 8.24 1.59
C LEU A 10 -4.48 7.22 0.76
N THR A 11 -5.03 6.21 1.42
CA THR A 11 -5.91 5.25 0.76
C THR A 11 -7.10 5.95 0.08
N SER A 12 -7.48 5.45 -1.09
CA SER A 12 -8.67 5.90 -1.83
C SER A 12 -9.32 4.73 -2.55
N ARG A 13 -10.56 4.91 -3.01
CA ARG A 13 -11.31 3.85 -3.69
C ARG A 13 -10.60 3.33 -4.94
N GLU A 14 -9.88 4.19 -5.64
CA GLU A 14 -9.20 3.89 -6.90
C GLU A 14 -7.75 3.42 -6.69
N LEU A 15 -7.15 3.70 -5.53
CA LEU A 15 -5.81 3.26 -5.13
C LEU A 15 -5.85 2.81 -3.66
N PRO A 16 -6.47 1.65 -3.38
CA PRO A 16 -6.57 1.15 -2.02
C PRO A 16 -5.20 0.69 -1.51
N LEU A 17 -4.79 1.22 -0.36
CA LEU A 17 -3.61 0.74 0.37
C LEU A 17 -3.97 -0.33 1.42
N GLY A 18 -5.27 -0.59 1.58
CA GLY A 18 -5.89 -1.48 2.55
C GLY A 18 -7.41 -1.25 2.58
N PRO A 19 -8.17 -2.03 3.36
CA PRO A 19 -9.62 -1.92 3.45
C PRO A 19 -10.08 -0.73 4.31
N ASN A 20 -9.22 -0.23 5.21
CA ASN A 20 -9.60 0.77 6.19
C ASN A 20 -9.31 2.20 5.72
N PRO A 21 -10.14 3.19 6.13
CA PRO A 21 -10.02 4.57 5.68
C PRO A 21 -8.84 5.33 6.30
N ARG A 22 -8.29 4.88 7.44
CA ARG A 22 -7.15 5.53 8.12
C ARG A 22 -5.80 4.88 7.77
N THR A 23 -5.70 4.34 6.56
CA THR A 23 -4.46 3.79 6.00
C THR A 23 -3.70 4.83 5.17
N PHE A 24 -2.39 4.92 5.42
CA PHE A 24 -1.48 5.84 4.74
C PHE A 24 -0.11 5.18 4.50
N GLY A 25 0.60 5.62 3.47
CA GLY A 25 1.88 5.01 3.09
C GLY A 25 2.53 5.66 1.88
N HIS A 26 3.35 4.92 1.15
CA HIS A 26 3.91 5.35 -0.12
C HIS A 26 4.38 4.16 -0.96
N GLY A 27 4.10 4.20 -2.28
CA GLY A 27 4.68 3.29 -3.26
C GLY A 27 6.00 3.83 -3.85
N GLY A 28 6.96 2.97 -4.13
CA GLY A 28 8.21 3.33 -4.80
C GLY A 28 8.26 2.82 -6.23
N TRP A 29 9.07 3.47 -7.06
CA TRP A 29 9.27 3.01 -8.43
C TRP A 29 9.85 1.59 -8.43
N GLY A 30 9.29 0.75 -9.30
CA GLY A 30 9.65 -0.67 -9.37
C GLY A 30 8.62 -1.55 -8.68
N GLY A 31 7.82 -1.00 -7.75
CA GLY A 31 6.73 -1.70 -7.06
C GLY A 31 6.88 -1.87 -5.55
N SER A 32 7.85 -1.20 -4.90
CA SER A 32 7.97 -1.26 -3.44
C SER A 32 6.79 -0.55 -2.80
N LEU A 33 6.38 -0.95 -1.59
CA LEU A 33 5.27 -0.34 -0.89
C LEU A 33 5.53 -0.39 0.61
N GLY A 34 5.30 0.70 1.32
CA GLY A 34 5.24 0.71 2.78
C GLY A 34 3.99 1.47 3.24
N PHE A 35 3.29 0.95 4.24
CA PHE A 35 2.11 1.61 4.80
C PHE A 35 1.88 1.28 6.28
N ALA A 36 1.03 2.09 6.92
CA ALA A 36 0.43 1.82 8.22
C ALA A 36 -1.09 1.98 8.14
N ASP A 37 -1.80 1.09 8.83
CA ASP A 37 -3.25 1.11 9.01
C ASP A 37 -3.57 1.29 10.49
N LEU A 38 -4.13 2.45 10.83
CA LEU A 38 -4.42 2.82 12.20
C LEU A 38 -5.64 2.09 12.77
N ASP A 39 -6.55 1.62 11.93
CA ASP A 39 -7.78 0.95 12.35
C ASP A 39 -7.50 -0.53 12.66
N ALA A 40 -6.76 -1.22 11.78
CA ALA A 40 -6.30 -2.59 12.01
C ALA A 40 -5.06 -2.68 12.93
N ARG A 41 -4.45 -1.54 13.28
CA ARG A 41 -3.21 -1.45 14.09
C ARG A 41 -2.06 -2.30 13.54
N VAL A 42 -1.92 -2.31 12.22
CA VAL A 42 -0.88 -3.06 11.50
C VAL A 42 -0.07 -2.12 10.62
N SER A 43 1.21 -2.46 10.43
CA SER A 43 2.05 -1.84 9.42
C SER A 43 2.75 -2.93 8.62
N TRP A 44 3.01 -2.66 7.34
CA TRP A 44 3.64 -3.62 6.46
C TRP A 44 4.43 -2.94 5.35
N ALA A 45 5.47 -3.62 4.88
CA ALA A 45 6.26 -3.18 3.74
C ALA A 45 6.64 -4.36 2.83
N TYR A 46 6.64 -4.08 1.53
CA TYR A 46 7.14 -4.94 0.47
C TYR A 46 8.32 -4.26 -0.23
N ILE A 47 9.45 -4.98 -0.27
CA ILE A 47 10.72 -4.52 -0.81
C ILE A 47 11.26 -5.63 -1.72
N MET A 48 11.72 -5.26 -2.90
CA MET A 48 12.21 -6.18 -3.92
C MET A 48 13.21 -5.48 -4.84
N ASN A 49 14.07 -6.25 -5.50
CA ASN A 49 15.07 -5.74 -6.44
C ASN A 49 14.70 -5.95 -7.92
N LYS A 50 13.73 -6.83 -8.22
CA LYS A 50 13.19 -7.00 -9.57
C LYS A 50 12.10 -5.96 -9.83
N MET A 51 12.44 -4.92 -10.58
CA MET A 51 11.53 -3.81 -10.86
C MET A 51 10.44 -4.18 -11.89
N SER A 52 9.21 -3.79 -11.60
CA SER A 52 8.12 -3.67 -12.57
C SER A 52 8.03 -2.22 -13.08
N PRO A 53 7.44 -1.97 -14.25
CA PRO A 53 7.15 -0.59 -14.67
C PRO A 53 6.11 0.06 -13.74
N GLY A 54 6.27 1.35 -13.47
CA GLY A 54 5.30 2.16 -12.70
C GLY A 54 5.64 2.39 -11.22
N THR A 55 4.95 3.37 -10.63
CA THR A 55 5.14 3.82 -9.24
C THR A 55 4.05 3.34 -8.29
N THR A 56 2.97 2.75 -8.80
CA THR A 56 1.82 2.23 -8.05
C THR A 56 1.25 0.98 -8.72
N GLY A 57 0.42 0.24 -8.00
CA GLY A 57 -0.38 -0.86 -8.58
C GLY A 57 0.39 -2.15 -8.84
N ASP A 58 1.49 -2.39 -8.12
CA ASP A 58 2.22 -3.65 -8.23
C ASP A 58 1.39 -4.83 -7.67
N THR A 59 1.07 -5.80 -8.53
CA THR A 59 0.21 -6.94 -8.18
C THR A 59 0.86 -7.89 -7.17
N ARG A 60 2.20 -7.93 -7.09
CA ARG A 60 2.94 -8.76 -6.12
C ARG A 60 2.73 -8.23 -4.70
N ALA A 61 2.82 -6.91 -4.54
CA ALA A 61 2.50 -6.26 -3.28
C ALA A 61 1.02 -6.44 -2.91
N ALA A 62 0.11 -6.29 -3.88
CA ALA A 62 -1.33 -6.44 -3.66
C ALA A 62 -1.74 -7.85 -3.21
N GLY A 63 -1.11 -8.91 -3.74
CA GLY A 63 -1.39 -10.29 -3.33
C GLY A 63 -1.03 -10.55 -1.87
N ILE A 64 0.14 -10.07 -1.42
CA ILE A 64 0.56 -10.21 -0.02
C ILE A 64 -0.31 -9.34 0.89
N LEU A 65 -0.68 -8.14 0.45
CA LEU A 65 -1.60 -7.26 1.15
C LEU A 65 -2.95 -7.93 1.42
N ALA A 66 -3.51 -8.59 0.40
CA ALA A 66 -4.76 -9.33 0.54
C ALA A 66 -4.64 -10.49 1.54
N ALA A 67 -3.53 -11.23 1.52
CA ALA A 67 -3.26 -12.31 2.47
C ALA A 67 -3.08 -11.79 3.91
N LEU A 68 -2.40 -10.65 4.09
CA LEU A 68 -2.23 -9.99 5.38
C LEU A 68 -3.59 -9.68 6.00
N TYR A 69 -4.46 -8.96 5.29
CA TYR A 69 -5.78 -8.60 5.80
C TYR A 69 -6.74 -9.78 5.93
N GLY A 70 -6.59 -10.83 5.13
CA GLY A 70 -7.36 -12.07 5.29
C GLY A 70 -6.98 -12.88 6.55
N SER A 71 -5.89 -12.51 7.23
CA SER A 71 -5.38 -13.20 8.41
C SER A 71 -5.56 -12.41 9.72
N LEU A 72 -6.17 -11.22 9.64
CA LEU A 72 -6.49 -10.36 10.79
C LEU A 72 -7.93 -10.58 11.23
#